data_AF-A0AAX4NGM2-F1
#
_entry.id   AF-A0AAX4NGM2-F1
#
_cell.length_a   1.000
_cell.length_b   1.000
_cell.length_c   1.000
_cell.angle_alpha   90.00
_cell.angle_beta   90.00
_cell.angle_gamma   90.00
#
_symmetry.space_group_name_H-M   'P 1'
#
loop_
_entity.id
_entity.type
_entity.pdbx_description
1 polymer ?
#
loop_
_entity_poly.entity_id
_entity_poly.type
_entity_poly.pdbx_seq_one_letter_code
_entity_poly.pdbx_strand_id
1 'polypeptide(L)'
;MDDYLDESIFLKEHDVTIKVIYRLNFDAEKFCGYSKIFKGIPEKEEESFEIYMENYECGMDRQKVMEKFNKLVEEVKTGKIDVEF
;
A
#
# COMPACT_ATOMS: atom_id res chain seq x y z
N MET A 1 16.40 -2.53 14.84
CA MET A 1 15.05 -1.95 14.91
C MET A 1 14.71 -1.65 13.47
N ASP A 2 13.70 -2.30 12.90
CA ASP A 2 13.45 -2.19 11.46
C ASP A 2 12.89 -0.80 11.15
N ASP A 3 13.71 0.02 10.49
CA ASP A 3 13.37 1.38 10.08
C ASP A 3 12.53 1.41 8.79
N TYR A 4 12.12 0.23 8.32
CA TYR A 4 11.45 0.00 7.05
C TYR A 4 10.28 -0.96 7.23
N LEU A 5 9.15 -0.62 6.60
CA LEU A 5 7.94 -1.40 6.51
C LEU A 5 7.72 -1.72 5.04
N ASP A 6 7.56 -3.01 4.73
CA ASP A 6 7.23 -3.52 3.40
C ASP A 6 6.25 -4.68 3.59
N GLU A 7 4.98 -4.40 3.35
CA GLU A 7 3.91 -5.37 3.53
C GLU A 7 3.06 -5.40 2.26
N SER A 8 2.58 -6.57 1.89
CA SER A 8 1.66 -6.71 0.74
C SER A 8 0.61 -7.78 1.00
N ILE A 9 -0.56 -7.59 0.39
CA ILE A 9 -1.64 -8.57 0.41
C ILE A 9 -2.24 -8.70 -0.99
N PHE A 10 -2.41 -9.94 -1.43
CA PHE A 10 -3.12 -10.25 -2.67
C PHE A 10 -4.59 -10.55 -2.36
N LEU A 11 -5.48 -9.76 -2.95
CA LEU A 11 -6.93 -9.95 -2.88
C LEU A 11 -7.39 -10.73 -4.11
N LYS A 12 -7.39 -12.06 -3.99
CA LYS A 12 -7.70 -12.99 -5.09
C LYS A 12 -9.06 -12.71 -5.75
N GLU A 13 -10.06 -12.32 -4.97
CA GLU A 13 -11.41 -12.03 -5.47
C GLU A 13 -11.44 -10.85 -6.44
N HIS A 14 -10.51 -9.91 -6.29
CA HIS A 14 -10.41 -8.70 -7.10
C HIS A 14 -9.23 -8.73 -8.09
N ASP A 15 -8.42 -9.79 -8.07
CA ASP A 15 -7.17 -9.90 -8.85
C ASP A 15 -6.24 -8.68 -8.70
N VAL A 16 -6.09 -8.18 -7.46
CA VAL A 16 -5.19 -7.06 -7.14
C VAL A 16 -4.30 -7.35 -5.96
N THR A 17 -3.11 -6.76 -5.97
CA THR A 17 -2.20 -6.66 -4.84
C THR A 17 -2.22 -5.25 -4.27
N ILE A 18 -2.30 -5.15 -2.95
CA ILE A 18 -2.15 -3.90 -2.21
C ILE A 18 -0.82 -3.99 -1.45
N LYS A 19 0.06 -3.01 -1.64
CA LYS A 19 1.38 -2.96 -1.02
C LYS A 19 1.58 -1.65 -0.29
N VAL A 20 2.21 -1.70 0.88
CA VAL A 20 2.68 -0.53 1.62
C VAL A 20 4.19 -0.61 1.75
N ILE A 21 4.85 0.50 1.44
CA ILE A 21 6.27 0.73 1.68
C ILE A 21 6.40 1.99 2.52
N TYR A 22 7.07 1.94 3.68
CA TYR A 22 7.26 3.12 4.52
C TYR A 22 8.56 3.08 5.34
N ARG A 23 9.22 4.23 5.49
CA ARG A 23 10.41 4.40 6.32
C ARG A 23 10.06 5.10 7.63
N LEU A 24 10.19 4.39 8.75
CA LEU A 24 9.75 4.83 10.08
C LEU A 24 10.63 5.93 10.69
N ASN A 25 11.93 5.92 10.40
CA ASN A 25 12.92 6.83 10.98
C ASN A 25 13.67 7.63 9.91
N PHE A 26 12.97 7.96 8.81
CA PHE A 26 13.53 8.75 7.72
C PHE A 26 13.03 10.19 7.81
N ASP A 27 13.94 11.15 7.69
CA ASP A 27 13.61 12.57 7.66
C ASP A 27 13.85 13.08 6.23
N ALA A 28 12.76 13.20 5.47
CA ALA A 28 12.75 13.70 4.11
C ALA A 28 11.72 14.81 3.96
N GLU A 29 12.00 15.76 3.08
CA GLU A 29 11.19 16.99 2.94
C GLU A 29 9.76 16.77 2.41
N LYS A 30 9.39 15.56 1.94
CA LYS A 30 8.09 15.32 1.27
C LYS A 30 7.36 14.06 1.73
N PHE A 31 7.85 12.88 1.36
CA PHE A 31 7.15 11.61 1.63
C PHE A 31 8.13 10.54 2.12
N CYS A 32 7.68 9.75 3.10
CA CYS A 32 8.45 8.66 3.69
C CYS A 32 7.98 7.28 3.24
N GLY A 33 6.92 7.21 2.43
CA GLY A 33 6.40 5.97 1.89
C GLY A 33 5.15 6.16 1.06
N TYR A 34 4.52 5.06 0.72
CA TYR A 34 3.26 5.02 -0.01
C TYR A 34 2.53 3.70 0.23
N SER A 35 1.23 3.69 -0.04
CA SER A 35 0.50 2.47 -0.37
C SER A 35 0.08 2.52 -1.84
N LYS A 36 0.11 1.37 -2.51
CA LYS A 36 -0.35 1.26 -3.89
C LYS A 36 -1.15 -0.02 -4.15
N ILE A 37 -2.02 0.05 -5.14
CA ILE A 37 -2.84 -1.05 -5.63
C ILE A 37 -2.44 -1.30 -7.08
N PHE A 38 -2.14 -2.54 -7.41
CA PHE A 38 -1.80 -2.96 -8.78
C PHE A 38 -2.42 -4.31 -9.11
N LYS A 39 -2.66 -4.55 -10.40
CA LYS A 39 -3.31 -5.80 -10.86
C LYS A 39 -2.38 -7.01 -10.73
N GLY A 40 -2.95 -8.15 -10.37
CA GLY A 40 -2.26 -9.44 -10.31
C GLY A 40 -1.45 -9.65 -9.03
N ILE A 41 -0.52 -10.60 -9.11
CA ILE A 41 0.25 -11.10 -7.96
C ILE A 41 1.50 -10.22 -7.66
N PRO A 42 1.97 -10.18 -6.40
CA PRO A 42 3.07 -9.29 -5.99
C PRO A 42 4.37 -9.48 -6.77
N GLU A 43 4.65 -10.71 -7.21
CA GLU A 43 5.89 -11.08 -7.92
C GLU A 43 6.02 -10.47 -9.32
N LYS A 44 4.94 -9.91 -9.85
CA LYS A 44 4.89 -9.30 -11.20
C LYS A 44 4.64 -7.80 -11.17
N GLU A 45 4.91 -7.15 -10.04
CA GLU A 45 4.66 -5.72 -9.82
C GLU A 45 5.20 -4.83 -10.95
N GLU A 46 6.37 -5.12 -11.53
CA GLU A 46 6.97 -4.35 -12.62
C GLU A 46 6.22 -4.46 -13.97
N GLU A 47 5.44 -5.54 -14.15
CA GLU A 47 4.61 -5.78 -15.33
C GLU A 47 3.14 -5.39 -15.09
N SER A 48 2.80 -5.03 -13.85
CA SER A 48 1.42 -4.79 -13.42
C SER A 48 0.98 -3.34 -13.64
N PHE A 49 -0.28 -3.18 -14.04
CA PHE A 49 -0.90 -1.86 -14.12
C PHE A 49 -1.21 -1.33 -12.71
N GLU A 50 -0.70 -0.14 -12.39
CA GLU A 50 -1.02 0.57 -11.15
C GLU A 50 -2.42 1.19 -11.25
N ILE A 51 -3.26 0.86 -10.27
CA ILE A 51 -4.66 1.29 -10.18
C ILE A 51 -4.78 2.53 -9.29
N TYR A 52 -4.03 2.55 -8.19
CA TYR A 52 -4.15 3.59 -7.16
C TYR A 52 -2.84 3.71 -6.39
N MET A 53 -2.48 4.93 -5.99
CA MET A 53 -1.38 5.21 -5.07
C MET A 53 -1.76 6.33 -4.08
N GLU A 54 -1.44 6.11 -2.80
CA GLU A 54 -1.50 7.12 -1.74
C GLU A 54 -0.09 7.33 -1.17
N ASN A 55 0.42 8.56 -1.23
CA ASN A 55 1.70 8.91 -0.61
C ASN A 55 1.54 9.16 0.90
N TYR A 56 2.55 8.75 1.66
CA TYR A 56 2.62 8.87 3.11
C TYR A 56 3.66 9.92 3.51
N GLU A 57 3.20 10.95 4.21
CA GLU A 57 4.06 11.92 4.88
C GLU A 57 4.91 11.25 5.96
N CYS A 58 6.05 11.87 6.27
CA CYS A 58 6.94 11.42 7.33
C CYS A 58 6.34 11.61 8.74
N GLY A 59 6.91 10.95 9.74
CA GLY A 59 6.51 11.10 11.15
C GLY A 59 5.35 10.20 11.61
N MET A 60 4.91 9.26 10.78
CA MET A 60 4.01 8.18 11.21
C MET A 60 4.78 7.02 11.85
N ASP A 61 4.23 6.49 12.93
CA ASP A 61 4.70 5.23 13.52
C ASP A 61 4.14 4.01 12.76
N ARG A 62 4.65 2.82 13.12
CA ARG A 62 4.25 1.56 12.48
C ARG A 62 2.77 1.30 12.62
N GLN A 63 2.17 1.59 13.77
CA GLN A 63 0.76 1.33 14.01
C GLN A 63 -0.11 2.15 13.06
N LYS A 64 0.17 3.46 12.95
CA LYS A 64 -0.58 4.37 12.09
C LYS A 64 -0.47 4.01 10.60
N VAL A 65 0.71 3.59 10.16
CA VAL A 65 0.89 3.12 8.78
C VAL A 65 0.10 1.84 8.52
N MET A 66 0.10 0.89 9.45
CA MET A 66 -0.70 -0.34 9.33
C MET A 66 -2.20 -0.09 9.41
N GLU A 67 -2.66 0.87 10.21
CA GLU A 67 -4.07 1.28 10.25
C GLU A 67 -4.52 1.83 8.88
N LYS A 68 -3.69 2.67 8.24
CA LYS A 68 -3.95 3.17 6.89
C LYS A 68 -3.94 2.04 5.85
N PHE A 69 -2.97 1.13 5.92
CA PHE A 69 -2.89 -0.02 5.03
C PHE A 69 -4.11 -0.93 5.16
N ASN A 70 -4.49 -1.31 6.37
CA ASN A 70 -5.67 -2.14 6.62
C ASN A 70 -6.96 -1.45 6.18
N LYS A 71 -7.07 -0.13 6.39
CA LYS A 71 -8.20 0.63 5.87
C LYS A 71 -8.27 0.54 4.35
N LEU A 72 -7.15 0.74 3.64
CA LEU A 72 -7.12 0.63 2.18
C LEU A 72 -7.55 -0.76 1.70
N VAL A 73 -7.10 -1.82 2.38
CA VAL A 73 -7.52 -3.20 2.11
C VAL A 73 -9.03 -3.38 2.27
N GLU A 74 -9.62 -2.87 3.34
CA GLU A 74 -11.06 -2.96 3.57
C GLU A 74 -11.86 -2.11 2.59
N GLU A 75 -11.34 -0.95 2.17
CA GLU A 75 -11.98 -0.10 1.16
C GLU A 75 -12.04 -0.78 -0.22
N VAL A 76 -11.03 -1.58 -0.59
CA VAL A 76 -11.07 -2.41 -1.80
C VAL A 76 -12.07 -3.56 -1.64
N LYS A 77 -11.99 -4.33 -0.54
CA LYS A 77 -12.90 -5.47 -0.30
C LYS A 77 -14.38 -5.07 -0.26
N THR A 78 -14.67 -3.88 0.26
CA THR A 78 -16.04 -3.36 0.37
C THR A 78 -16.53 -2.69 -0.91
N GLY A 79 -15.68 -2.60 -1.95
CA GLY A 79 -15.99 -1.93 -3.21
C GLY A 79 -16.08 -0.41 -3.11
N LYS A 80 -15.53 0.19 -2.04
CA LYS A 80 -15.44 1.65 -1.91
C LYS A 80 -14.37 2.22 -2.83
N ILE A 81 -13.29 1.47 -3.05
CA ILE A 81 -12.33 1.71 -4.14
C ILE A 81 -12.66 0.72 -5.24
N ASP A 82 -13.08 1.24 -6.38
CA ASP A 82 -13.33 0.43 -7.56
C ASP A 82 -12.01 0.08 -8.24
N VAL A 83 -11.77 -1.22 -8.38
CA VAL A 83 -10.54 -1.80 -8.95
C VAL A 83 -10.83 -2.71 -10.14
N GLU A 84 -12.10 -2.86 -10.51
CA GLU A 84 -12.55 -3.68 -11.63
C GLU A 84 -12.66 -2.79 -12.89
N PHE A 85 -11.87 -3.10 -13.93
CA PHE A 85 -11.84 -2.35 -15.21
C PHE A 85 -12.15 -3.27 -16.39
#